data_AF-A0A4R0RGQ0-F1
#
_entry.id   AF-A0A4R0RGQ0-F1
#
_cell.length_a   1.000
_cell.length_b   1.000
_cell.length_c   1.000
_cell.angle_alpha   90.00
_cell.angle_beta   90.00
_cell.angle_gamma   90.00
#
_symmetry.space_group_name_H-M   'P 1'
#
loop_
_entity.id
_entity.type
_entity.pdbx_description
1 polymer ?
#
loop_
_entity_poly.entity_id
_entity_poly.type
_entity_poly.pdbx_seq_one_letter_code
_entity_poly.pdbx_strand_id
1 'polypeptide(L)'
;MASSQFWSPCFFTLAVLLFIAGTTRAESHTVRFDNQCGRGSPVLLKGGQVLSQGDAYTSNGPLSSAIAYLQTGNCGFNGENCAIVEMTLGNPACAGCGSSVDISLITPFENGCDGSGATCSTPDCKDAFFKPDDNQVQFACQEDNVDLLITFCGGGSSSNASAPAKPPPSSSIPHSTASSTPASPPTHLASLPAPPMNVAPTPPISRASGTATTPVVAAETTGAPTSTTTPPSCRRSTRQRRREVTSTDPSAAPEVKLGSRELYDARIRGIVQHASRARARRSF
;
A
#
# COMPACT_ATOMS: atom_id res chain seq x y z
N MET A 1 -8.67 57.40 63.03
CA MET A 1 -7.72 56.26 62.96
C MET A 1 -7.90 55.63 61.60
N ALA A 2 -6.84 55.60 60.79
CA ALA A 2 -6.88 55.02 59.45
C ALA A 2 -6.39 53.57 59.53
N SER A 3 -7.23 52.63 59.10
CA SER A 3 -6.88 51.22 58.98
C SER A 3 -6.83 50.87 57.50
N SER A 4 -5.64 50.52 57.02
CA SER A 4 -5.32 50.33 55.61
C SER A 4 -5.03 48.86 55.30
N GLN A 5 -4.99 48.54 54.00
CA GLN A 5 -4.49 47.27 53.43
C GLN A 5 -5.44 46.05 53.63
N PHE A 6 -5.48 45.02 52.77
CA PHE A 6 -4.69 44.73 51.57
C PHE A 6 -5.56 44.37 50.36
N TRP A 7 -5.19 44.91 49.20
CA TRP A 7 -5.55 44.36 47.89
C TRP A 7 -4.64 43.13 47.66
N SER A 8 -5.19 41.95 47.37
CA SER A 8 -4.40 40.74 47.10
C SER A 8 -4.70 40.18 45.71
N PRO A 9 -4.08 40.74 44.64
CA PRO A 9 -4.25 40.26 43.27
C PRO A 9 -3.31 39.09 42.99
N CYS A 10 -3.50 37.94 43.67
CA CYS A 10 -2.56 36.82 43.61
C CYS A 10 -3.21 35.43 43.46
N PHE A 11 -4.35 35.34 42.74
CA PHE A 11 -4.95 34.08 42.30
C PHE A 11 -5.35 34.09 40.82
N PHE A 12 -4.52 34.73 39.98
CA PHE A 12 -4.50 34.51 38.52
C PHE A 12 -3.28 33.67 38.10
N THR A 13 -2.88 32.75 38.97
CA THR A 13 -1.78 31.81 38.75
C THR A 13 -2.21 30.61 37.90
N LEU A 14 -2.09 30.81 36.58
CA LEU A 14 -1.45 29.85 35.68
C LEU A 14 -1.96 28.40 35.72
N ALA A 15 -3.16 28.18 35.15
CA ALA A 15 -3.59 26.86 34.68
C ALA A 15 -3.89 26.88 33.16
N VAL A 16 -3.07 27.60 32.38
CA VAL A 16 -3.01 27.40 30.92
C VAL A 16 -2.30 26.07 30.68
N LEU A 17 -3.07 24.99 30.76
CA LEU A 17 -2.65 23.69 30.24
C LEU A 17 -2.43 23.85 28.74
N LEU A 18 -1.16 23.99 28.36
CA LEU A 18 -0.74 23.89 26.98
C LEU A 18 -1.11 22.50 26.48
N PHE A 19 -2.28 22.38 25.86
CA PHE A 19 -2.55 21.34 24.88
C PHE A 19 -1.62 21.58 23.68
N ILE A 20 -0.35 21.17 23.84
CA ILE A 20 0.49 20.80 22.70
C ILE A 20 -0.16 19.52 22.17
N ALA A 21 -1.22 19.70 21.38
CA ALA A 21 -1.72 18.68 20.48
C ALA A 21 -0.59 18.46 19.47
N GLY A 22 0.33 17.57 19.82
CA GLY A 22 1.40 17.15 18.93
C GLY A 22 0.74 16.60 17.69
N THR A 23 0.81 17.33 16.59
CA THR A 23 0.35 16.87 15.29
C THR A 23 1.31 15.78 14.83
N THR A 24 1.10 14.57 15.35
CA THR A 24 1.62 13.37 14.71
C THR A 24 1.20 13.46 13.26
N ARG A 25 2.18 13.60 12.34
CA ARG A 25 1.93 13.42 10.92
C ARG A 25 1.59 11.95 10.74
N ALA A 26 0.30 11.65 10.89
CA ALA A 26 -0.24 10.36 10.58
C ALA A 26 -0.04 10.14 9.09
N GLU A 27 0.73 9.11 8.76
CA GLU A 27 0.90 8.62 7.41
C GLU A 27 -0.48 8.31 6.82
N SER A 28 -0.75 8.84 5.63
CA SER A 28 -2.05 8.75 4.98
C SER A 28 -1.88 8.54 3.48
N HIS A 29 -2.56 7.55 2.91
CA HIS A 29 -2.52 7.25 1.48
C HIS A 29 -3.92 6.98 0.95
N THR A 30 -4.35 7.68 -0.10
CA THR A 30 -5.65 7.48 -0.73
C THR A 30 -5.52 6.80 -2.09
N VAL A 31 -6.11 5.63 -2.25
CA VAL A 31 -6.26 4.97 -3.55
C VAL A 31 -7.59 5.38 -4.17
N ARG A 32 -7.55 5.87 -5.40
CA ARG A 32 -8.71 6.30 -6.20
C ARG A 32 -8.76 5.53 -7.52
N PHE A 33 -9.96 5.35 -8.03
CA PHE A 33 -10.21 4.65 -9.28
C PHE A 33 -10.90 5.57 -10.28
N ASP A 34 -10.45 5.53 -11.53
CA ASP A 34 -11.18 6.07 -12.68
C ASP A 34 -11.44 4.93 -13.67
N ASN A 35 -12.68 4.50 -13.79
CA ASN A 35 -13.06 3.42 -14.70
C ASN A 35 -13.63 3.97 -16.01
N GLN A 36 -12.76 4.31 -16.95
CA GLN A 36 -13.14 4.79 -18.28
C GLN A 36 -13.60 3.67 -19.21
N CYS A 37 -13.57 2.39 -18.79
CA CYS A 37 -14.00 1.26 -19.61
C CYS A 37 -15.52 1.18 -19.83
N GLY A 38 -16.32 1.93 -19.06
CA GLY A 38 -17.79 1.89 -19.09
C GLY A 38 -18.42 0.56 -18.61
N ARG A 39 -17.60 -0.35 -18.05
CA ARG A 39 -18.01 -1.67 -17.54
C ARG A 39 -17.03 -2.17 -16.49
N GLY A 40 -17.46 -3.18 -15.72
CA GLY A 40 -16.68 -3.75 -14.63
C GLY A 40 -16.62 -2.86 -13.40
N SER A 41 -16.09 -3.39 -12.31
CA SER A 41 -15.94 -2.70 -11.03
C SER A 41 -14.48 -2.74 -10.59
N PRO A 42 -13.84 -1.61 -10.27
CA PRO A 42 -12.55 -1.61 -9.61
C PRO A 42 -12.62 -2.38 -8.29
N VAL A 43 -11.59 -3.14 -7.96
CA VAL A 43 -11.46 -3.84 -6.69
C VAL A 43 -10.10 -3.51 -6.11
N LEU A 44 -10.05 -3.14 -4.84
CA LEU A 44 -8.83 -3.05 -4.03
C LEU A 44 -8.84 -4.19 -3.00
N LEU A 45 -7.76 -4.97 -2.92
CA LEU A 45 -7.58 -6.01 -1.91
C LEU A 45 -6.25 -5.85 -1.18
N LYS A 46 -6.20 -6.34 0.07
CA LYS A 46 -4.97 -6.51 0.85
C LYS A 46 -5.10 -7.78 1.68
N GLY A 47 -4.14 -8.70 1.58
CA GLY A 47 -4.13 -9.93 2.37
C GLY A 47 -5.38 -10.81 2.23
N GLY A 48 -6.04 -10.79 1.07
CA GLY A 48 -7.30 -11.51 0.83
C GLY A 48 -8.56 -10.83 1.37
N GLN A 49 -8.48 -9.60 1.90
CA GLN A 49 -9.64 -8.78 2.27
C GLN A 49 -9.89 -7.70 1.21
N VAL A 50 -11.14 -7.56 0.75
CA VAL A 50 -11.57 -6.44 -0.09
C VAL A 50 -11.60 -5.16 0.75
N LEU A 51 -10.89 -4.14 0.30
CA LEU A 51 -10.81 -2.81 0.92
C LEU A 51 -11.71 -1.78 0.21
N SER A 52 -11.92 -1.94 -1.10
CA SER A 52 -12.84 -1.11 -1.90
C SER A 52 -13.36 -1.89 -3.12
N GLN A 53 -14.54 -1.51 -3.61
CA GLN A 53 -15.17 -2.01 -4.84
C GLN A 53 -15.49 -0.87 -5.85
N GLY A 54 -14.75 0.24 -5.79
CA GLY A 54 -14.87 1.38 -6.70
C GLY A 54 -14.66 2.73 -6.03
N ASP A 55 -15.02 2.84 -4.75
CA ASP A 55 -14.86 4.05 -3.96
C ASP A 55 -13.39 4.34 -3.64
N ALA A 56 -13.08 5.61 -3.36
CA ALA A 56 -11.77 6.00 -2.85
C ALA A 56 -11.52 5.37 -1.47
N TYR A 57 -10.34 4.78 -1.28
CA TYR A 57 -9.92 4.15 -0.04
C TYR A 57 -8.72 4.89 0.56
N THR A 58 -8.88 5.46 1.76
CA THR A 58 -7.77 6.09 2.51
C THR A 58 -7.28 5.16 3.61
N SER A 59 -5.98 4.83 3.58
CA SER A 59 -5.28 4.14 4.66
C SER A 59 -4.62 5.14 5.58
N ASN A 60 -4.90 5.06 6.89
CA ASN A 60 -4.23 5.86 7.93
C ASN A 60 -2.94 5.16 8.40
N GLY A 61 -2.04 4.89 7.44
CA GLY A 61 -0.76 4.21 7.64
C GLY A 61 -0.34 3.43 6.39
N PRO A 62 0.75 2.64 6.46
CA PRO A 62 1.31 1.94 5.30
C PRO A 62 0.34 0.94 4.66
N LEU A 63 0.14 1.08 3.34
CA LEU A 63 -0.62 0.16 2.50
C LEU A 63 0.33 -0.79 1.75
N SER A 64 0.99 -1.68 2.48
CA SER A 64 1.89 -2.69 1.91
C SER A 64 1.16 -3.90 1.32
N SER A 65 1.65 -4.38 0.17
CA SER A 65 1.16 -5.56 -0.55
C SER A 65 -0.36 -5.55 -0.79
N ALA A 66 -0.88 -4.39 -1.22
CA ALA A 66 -2.23 -4.29 -1.77
C ALA A 66 -2.19 -4.55 -3.28
N ILE A 67 -3.31 -5.06 -3.80
CA ILE A 67 -3.50 -5.30 -5.24
C ILE A 67 -4.79 -4.61 -5.68
N ALA A 68 -4.80 -4.05 -6.88
CA ALA A 68 -6.00 -3.52 -7.49
C ALA A 68 -6.21 -4.04 -8.91
N TYR A 69 -7.46 -4.28 -9.30
CA TYR A 69 -7.82 -4.74 -10.64
C TYR A 69 -9.25 -4.33 -11.02
N LEU A 70 -9.57 -4.40 -12.32
CA LEU A 70 -10.92 -4.19 -12.81
C LEU A 70 -11.66 -5.53 -12.94
N GLN A 71 -12.57 -5.83 -12.01
CA GLN A 71 -13.40 -7.03 -12.08
C GLN A 71 -14.40 -6.91 -13.23
N THR A 72 -14.25 -7.77 -14.25
CA THR A 72 -15.11 -7.82 -15.45
C THR A 72 -15.97 -9.08 -15.53
N GLY A 73 -15.90 -9.95 -14.52
CA GLY A 73 -16.60 -11.24 -14.43
C GLY A 73 -15.67 -12.45 -14.60
N ASN A 74 -14.52 -12.27 -15.27
CA ASN A 74 -13.55 -13.34 -15.55
C ASN A 74 -12.31 -13.29 -14.62
N CYS A 75 -12.17 -12.25 -13.80
CA CYS A 75 -11.03 -12.13 -12.90
C CYS A 75 -11.25 -13.01 -11.66
N GLY A 76 -10.22 -13.74 -11.25
CA GLY A 76 -10.21 -14.43 -9.96
C GLY A 76 -10.23 -13.45 -8.78
N PHE A 77 -10.26 -14.00 -7.56
CA PHE A 77 -10.36 -13.21 -6.34
C PHE A 77 -9.09 -12.39 -6.01
N ASN A 78 -7.94 -12.82 -6.52
CA ASN A 78 -6.67 -12.09 -6.43
C ASN A 78 -6.30 -11.45 -7.78
N GLY A 79 -7.28 -11.20 -8.64
CA GLY A 79 -7.08 -10.64 -9.98
C GLY A 79 -6.55 -11.63 -11.02
N GLU A 80 -6.60 -12.94 -10.75
CA GLU A 80 -6.12 -13.97 -11.69
C GLU A 80 -6.83 -13.86 -13.05
N ASN A 81 -6.07 -14.01 -14.15
CA ASN A 81 -6.51 -13.80 -15.53
C ASN A 81 -6.86 -12.35 -15.90
N CYS A 82 -6.53 -11.38 -15.05
CA CYS A 82 -6.78 -9.96 -15.30
C CYS A 82 -5.53 -9.09 -15.07
N ALA A 83 -5.66 -7.82 -15.44
CA ALA A 83 -4.72 -6.78 -15.08
C ALA A 83 -4.67 -6.59 -13.57
N ILE A 84 -3.49 -6.59 -12.96
CA ILE A 84 -3.34 -6.17 -11.56
C ILE A 84 -2.30 -5.04 -11.44
N VAL A 85 -2.56 -4.14 -10.52
CA VAL A 85 -1.63 -3.12 -10.04
C VAL A 85 -1.24 -3.53 -8.63
N GLU A 86 0.03 -3.88 -8.42
CA GLU A 86 0.57 -4.24 -7.10
C GLU A 86 1.20 -2.99 -6.49
N MET A 87 0.87 -2.72 -5.23
CA MET A 87 1.28 -1.47 -4.57
C MET A 87 1.75 -1.72 -3.13
N THR A 88 2.79 -0.96 -2.76
CA THR A 88 3.18 -0.74 -1.38
C THR A 88 3.27 0.76 -1.18
N LEU A 89 2.27 1.36 -0.53
CA LEU A 89 2.31 2.78 -0.18
C LEU A 89 2.86 2.93 1.24
N GLY A 90 3.85 3.80 1.39
CA GLY A 90 4.45 4.18 2.66
C GLY A 90 5.38 5.38 2.51
N ASN A 91 5.55 6.11 3.61
CA ASN A 91 6.49 7.23 3.70
C ASN A 91 7.95 6.70 3.67
N PRO A 92 8.86 7.32 2.90
CA PRO A 92 10.23 6.84 2.73
C PRO A 92 11.05 6.92 4.03
N ALA A 93 11.34 5.76 4.62
CA ALA A 93 12.31 5.65 5.72
C ALA A 93 13.78 5.71 5.26
N CYS A 94 14.03 5.52 3.96
CA CYS A 94 15.34 5.60 3.32
C CYS A 94 15.19 5.87 1.81
N ALA A 95 16.26 6.31 1.15
CA ALA A 95 16.28 6.54 -0.28
C ALA A 95 16.01 5.24 -1.06
N GLY A 96 14.96 5.23 -1.87
CA GLY A 96 14.47 4.05 -2.60
C GLY A 96 13.48 3.19 -1.79
N CYS A 97 13.14 3.58 -0.55
CA CYS A 97 12.32 2.78 0.38
C CYS A 97 10.89 3.34 0.58
N GLY A 98 10.53 4.40 -0.15
CA GLY A 98 9.17 4.96 -0.12
C GLY A 98 8.16 4.13 -0.90
N SER A 99 7.05 4.78 -1.25
CA SER A 99 5.93 4.14 -1.93
C SER A 99 6.35 3.59 -3.29
N SER A 100 6.04 2.32 -3.56
CA SER A 100 6.30 1.68 -4.84
C SER A 100 5.00 1.15 -5.44
N VAL A 101 4.84 1.36 -6.75
CA VAL A 101 3.80 0.68 -7.53
C VAL A 101 4.43 0.02 -8.74
N ASP A 102 3.93 -1.16 -9.04
CA ASP A 102 4.20 -1.86 -10.27
C ASP A 102 2.92 -2.36 -10.93
N ILE A 103 2.98 -2.42 -12.26
CA ILE A 103 1.92 -2.99 -13.08
C ILE A 103 2.35 -4.43 -13.39
N SER A 104 1.71 -5.39 -12.74
CA SER A 104 1.71 -6.78 -13.19
C SER A 104 0.71 -6.89 -14.33
N LEU A 105 1.22 -6.63 -15.54
CA LEU A 105 0.48 -6.27 -16.75
C LEU A 105 -0.66 -7.25 -17.05
N ILE A 106 -1.90 -6.74 -17.08
CA ILE A 106 -2.51 -6.28 -18.34
C ILE A 106 -2.76 -4.75 -18.51
N THR A 107 -3.13 -3.90 -17.52
CA THR A 107 -3.45 -2.44 -17.71
C THR A 107 -3.82 -1.67 -16.39
N PRO A 108 -3.80 -0.31 -16.32
CA PRO A 108 -2.63 0.54 -16.07
C PRO A 108 -2.77 1.44 -14.79
N PHE A 109 -1.81 2.35 -14.56
CA PHE A 109 -1.66 3.17 -13.35
C PHE A 109 -1.26 4.64 -13.65
N GLU A 110 -1.76 5.62 -12.89
CA GLU A 110 -1.32 7.02 -12.97
C GLU A 110 -1.13 7.69 -11.59
N ASN A 111 0.04 8.29 -11.36
CA ASN A 111 0.41 9.10 -10.20
C ASN A 111 0.54 8.40 -8.83
N GLY A 112 1.76 8.48 -8.31
CA GLY A 112 2.08 8.78 -6.90
C GLY A 112 3.30 9.71 -6.78
N CYS A 113 3.76 10.26 -7.91
CA CYS A 113 4.89 11.15 -8.11
C CYS A 113 4.45 12.12 -9.21
N ASP A 114 4.49 13.43 -8.99
CA ASP A 114 3.99 14.41 -9.98
C ASP A 114 4.68 14.23 -11.35
N GLY A 115 3.91 13.83 -12.36
CA GLY A 115 4.37 13.65 -13.74
C GLY A 115 5.18 12.37 -14.03
N SER A 116 5.22 11.40 -13.10
CA SER A 116 5.88 10.10 -13.32
C SER A 116 4.90 8.93 -13.13
N GLY A 117 4.67 8.15 -14.18
CA GLY A 117 3.79 6.98 -14.18
C GLY A 117 4.06 6.06 -15.37
N ALA A 118 3.44 4.87 -15.37
CA ALA A 118 3.61 3.85 -16.40
C ALA A 118 2.30 3.59 -17.15
N THR A 119 2.28 3.85 -18.46
CA THR A 119 1.11 3.53 -19.30
C THR A 119 1.33 2.21 -20.02
N CYS A 120 0.63 1.18 -19.56
CA CYS A 120 0.29 0.06 -20.43
C CYS A 120 -0.96 0.39 -21.25
N SER A 121 -0.94 0.08 -22.55
CA SER A 121 -2.13 0.01 -23.40
C SER A 121 -2.19 -1.26 -24.27
N THR A 122 -1.18 -2.12 -24.19
CA THR A 122 -1.07 -3.36 -24.97
C THR A 122 -0.50 -4.49 -24.10
N PRO A 123 -0.84 -5.77 -24.39
CA PRO A 123 -0.27 -6.93 -23.68
C PRO A 123 1.26 -7.03 -23.71
N ASP A 124 1.95 -6.27 -24.56
CA ASP A 124 3.41 -6.28 -24.76
C ASP A 124 4.09 -4.96 -24.30
N CYS A 125 3.42 -4.12 -23.50
CA CYS A 125 4.01 -2.86 -23.03
C CYS A 125 5.22 -3.14 -22.12
N LYS A 126 6.36 -2.51 -22.45
CA LYS A 126 7.68 -2.80 -21.88
C LYS A 126 7.88 -2.29 -20.45
N ASP A 127 6.99 -1.44 -19.97
CA ASP A 127 7.11 -0.72 -18.70
C ASP A 127 6.45 -1.50 -17.54
N ALA A 128 6.50 -2.83 -17.61
CA ALA A 128 5.75 -3.71 -16.73
C ALA A 128 6.38 -5.11 -16.58
N PHE A 129 5.95 -5.85 -15.56
CA PHE A 129 6.50 -7.15 -15.20
C PHE A 129 5.96 -8.27 -16.11
N PHE A 130 6.86 -8.95 -16.82
CA PHE A 130 6.56 -10.21 -17.53
C PHE A 130 7.22 -11.43 -16.86
N LYS A 131 8.25 -11.19 -16.06
CA LYS A 131 9.06 -12.20 -15.37
C LYS A 131 9.31 -11.74 -13.93
N PRO A 132 9.45 -12.67 -12.96
CA PRO A 132 9.73 -12.33 -11.56
C PRO A 132 10.98 -11.46 -11.32
N ASP A 133 11.90 -11.41 -12.29
CA ASP A 133 13.17 -10.68 -12.20
C ASP A 133 13.17 -9.33 -12.96
N ASP A 134 12.04 -8.88 -13.53
CA ASP A 134 11.94 -7.61 -14.31
C ASP A 134 11.93 -6.34 -13.42
N ASN A 135 12.78 -6.30 -12.38
CA ASN A 135 12.83 -5.28 -11.33
C ASN A 135 13.05 -3.82 -11.80
N GLN A 136 13.41 -3.62 -13.08
CA GLN A 136 13.66 -2.32 -13.69
C GLN A 136 12.41 -1.46 -13.96
N VAL A 137 11.20 -1.98 -13.74
CA VAL A 137 9.93 -1.29 -14.04
C VAL A 137 9.12 -0.87 -12.81
N GLN A 138 9.69 -0.99 -11.60
CA GLN A 138 9.08 -0.44 -10.38
C GLN A 138 9.33 1.07 -10.30
N PHE A 139 8.27 1.85 -10.11
CA PHE A 139 8.37 3.28 -9.85
C PHE A 139 8.28 3.52 -8.34
N ALA A 140 9.35 4.10 -7.78
CA ALA A 140 9.48 4.34 -6.34
C ALA A 140 9.43 5.84 -6.00
N CYS A 141 8.32 6.27 -5.42
CA CYS A 141 8.11 7.65 -4.98
C CYS A 141 8.72 7.91 -3.60
N GLN A 142 9.46 9.02 -3.50
CA GLN A 142 10.20 9.43 -2.30
C GLN A 142 9.52 10.60 -1.57
N GLU A 143 8.20 10.69 -1.70
CA GLU A 143 7.37 11.72 -1.05
C GLU A 143 6.54 11.10 0.08
N ASP A 144 6.21 11.92 1.07
CA ASP A 144 5.32 11.51 2.17
C ASP A 144 3.85 11.61 1.72
N ASN A 145 3.02 10.66 2.14
CA ASN A 145 1.56 10.67 1.98
C ASN A 145 1.10 10.69 0.51
N VAL A 146 1.79 9.95 -0.37
CA VAL A 146 1.39 9.88 -1.77
C VAL A 146 -0.01 9.29 -1.90
N ASP A 147 -0.86 9.97 -2.66
CA ASP A 147 -2.13 9.46 -3.13
C ASP A 147 -1.95 8.74 -4.47
N LEU A 148 -2.94 7.95 -4.84
CA LEU A 148 -2.92 7.01 -5.95
C LEU A 148 -4.13 7.17 -6.86
N LEU A 149 -3.92 7.22 -8.17
CA LEU A 149 -5.00 7.10 -9.15
C LEU A 149 -4.78 5.88 -10.07
N ILE A 150 -5.83 5.10 -10.26
CA ILE A 150 -5.80 3.91 -11.12
C ILE A 150 -6.85 4.09 -12.21
N THR A 151 -6.37 4.50 -13.38
CA THR A 151 -7.18 4.84 -14.56
C THR A 151 -7.34 3.63 -15.49
N PHE A 152 -8.42 2.88 -15.35
CA PHE A 152 -8.73 1.78 -16.27
C PHE A 152 -9.23 2.32 -17.62
N CYS A 153 -8.68 1.79 -18.72
CA CYS A 153 -8.97 2.21 -20.10
C CYS A 153 -8.63 3.68 -20.46
N GLY A 154 -7.69 4.32 -19.74
CA GLY A 154 -7.28 5.73 -19.90
C GLY A 154 -6.74 6.21 -21.26
N GLY A 155 -6.85 5.41 -22.33
CA GLY A 155 -6.38 5.72 -23.68
C GLY A 155 -7.47 5.83 -24.75
N GLY A 156 -8.76 5.83 -24.37
CA GLY A 156 -9.87 6.09 -25.30
C GLY A 156 -10.18 4.98 -26.32
N SER A 157 -9.54 3.81 -26.22
CA SER A 157 -9.87 2.61 -27.02
C SER A 157 -11.18 1.94 -26.55
N SER A 158 -12.26 2.71 -26.55
CA SER A 158 -13.64 2.23 -26.56
C SER A 158 -14.00 1.64 -27.94
N SER A 159 -13.17 0.75 -28.47
CA SER A 159 -13.46 -0.02 -29.67
C SER A 159 -14.63 -0.96 -29.36
N ASN A 160 -15.82 -0.55 -29.80
CA ASN A 160 -17.12 -1.15 -29.52
C ASN A 160 -17.73 -0.88 -28.13
N ALA A 161 -17.68 0.38 -27.69
CA ALA A 161 -18.88 0.94 -27.08
C ALA A 161 -19.95 1.07 -28.18
N SER A 162 -20.70 -0.01 -28.45
CA SER A 162 -21.91 0.08 -29.28
C SER A 162 -22.83 1.11 -28.64
N ALA A 163 -23.07 2.22 -29.35
CA ALA A 163 -23.89 3.31 -28.84
C ALA A 163 -25.23 2.75 -28.32
N PRO A 164 -25.68 3.13 -27.11
CA PRO A 164 -27.01 2.74 -26.64
C PRO A 164 -28.01 3.17 -27.71
N ALA A 165 -28.78 2.21 -28.21
CA ALA A 165 -29.66 2.42 -29.34
C ALA A 165 -30.55 3.64 -29.07
N LYS A 166 -30.49 4.62 -29.99
CA LYS A 166 -31.29 5.85 -29.92
C LYS A 166 -32.72 5.45 -29.58
N PRO A 167 -33.30 5.91 -28.44
CA PRO A 167 -34.66 5.55 -28.08
C PRO A 167 -35.58 5.96 -29.24
N PRO A 168 -36.54 5.11 -29.63
CA PRO A 168 -37.41 5.40 -30.76
C PRO A 168 -38.13 6.74 -30.51
N PRO A 169 -38.37 7.55 -31.56
CA PRO A 169 -39.06 8.82 -31.40
C PRO A 169 -40.42 8.57 -30.74
N SER A 170 -40.66 9.22 -29.60
CA SER A 170 -41.92 9.11 -28.87
C SER A 170 -43.08 9.62 -29.72
N SER A 171 -43.80 8.69 -30.34
CA SER A 171 -45.09 8.97 -30.96
C SER A 171 -46.06 9.46 -29.89
N SER A 172 -46.48 10.71 -30.01
CA SER A 172 -47.44 11.35 -29.12
C SER A 172 -48.82 10.72 -29.25
N ILE A 173 -49.25 9.98 -28.22
CA ILE A 173 -50.64 9.56 -28.02
C ILE A 173 -51.20 10.36 -26.84
N PRO A 174 -52.18 11.26 -27.05
CA PRO A 174 -52.88 11.93 -25.96
C PRO A 174 -54.10 11.11 -25.57
N HIS A 175 -54.17 10.63 -24.33
CA HIS A 175 -55.36 10.18 -23.59
C HIS A 175 -54.88 9.85 -22.16
N SER A 176 -55.60 10.01 -21.06
CA SER A 176 -56.81 10.73 -20.69
C SER A 176 -56.92 10.55 -19.17
N THR A 177 -57.36 11.58 -18.47
CA THR A 177 -57.59 11.63 -17.03
C THR A 177 -58.42 10.46 -16.48
N ALA A 178 -57.97 9.77 -15.42
CA ALA A 178 -58.87 9.18 -14.40
C ALA A 178 -58.16 8.67 -13.12
N SER A 179 -58.77 9.07 -12.00
CA SER A 179 -58.95 8.32 -10.74
C SER A 179 -57.76 7.85 -9.88
N SER A 180 -57.76 8.39 -8.67
CA SER A 180 -57.03 7.93 -7.48
C SER A 180 -57.53 6.59 -6.91
N THR A 181 -56.62 5.79 -6.35
CA THR A 181 -56.87 4.88 -5.21
C THR A 181 -55.64 4.84 -4.30
N PRO A 182 -55.80 4.93 -2.96
CA PRO A 182 -54.70 4.74 -2.02
C PRO A 182 -54.56 3.25 -1.67
N ALA A 183 -53.33 2.73 -1.70
CA ALA A 183 -53.00 1.36 -1.29
C ALA A 183 -52.15 1.35 -0.01
N SER A 184 -52.44 0.38 0.87
CA SER A 184 -52.06 0.29 2.28
C SER A 184 -50.54 0.17 2.57
N PRO A 185 -50.10 0.51 3.81
CA PRO A 185 -48.72 0.31 4.24
C PRO A 185 -48.37 -1.18 4.44
N PRO A 186 -47.12 -1.59 4.19
CA PRO A 186 -46.67 -2.96 4.47
C PRO A 186 -46.49 -3.20 5.98
N THR A 187 -47.11 -4.27 6.47
CA THR A 187 -47.04 -4.72 7.86
C THR A 187 -45.64 -5.23 8.21
N HIS A 188 -45.12 -4.85 9.38
CA HIS A 188 -43.88 -5.39 9.93
C HIS A 188 -43.98 -6.90 10.16
N LEU A 189 -43.05 -7.70 9.62
CA LEU A 189 -42.85 -9.08 10.07
C LEU A 189 -41.94 -9.13 11.30
N ALA A 190 -42.23 -10.08 12.19
CA ALA A 190 -41.67 -10.17 13.52
C ALA A 190 -40.18 -10.55 13.53
N SER A 191 -39.43 -9.90 14.43
CA SER A 191 -38.09 -10.32 14.82
C SER A 191 -38.19 -11.57 15.72
N LEU A 192 -37.45 -12.62 15.39
CA LEU A 192 -37.30 -13.81 16.24
C LEU A 192 -36.19 -13.56 17.28
N PRO A 193 -36.40 -13.91 18.56
CA PRO A 193 -35.36 -13.77 19.58
C PRO A 193 -34.24 -14.79 19.36
N ALA A 194 -32.99 -14.31 19.34
CA ALA A 194 -31.81 -15.17 19.32
C ALA A 194 -31.65 -15.92 20.67
N PRO A 195 -31.16 -17.18 20.67
CA PRO A 195 -30.91 -17.92 21.90
C PRO A 195 -29.72 -17.34 22.68
N PRO A 196 -29.74 -17.37 24.02
CA PRO A 196 -28.63 -16.90 24.83
C PRO A 196 -27.40 -17.81 24.66
N MET A 197 -26.29 -17.27 24.17
CA MET A 197 -25.01 -17.98 24.19
C MET A 197 -24.47 -18.05 25.63
N ASN A 198 -24.29 -19.28 26.10
CA ASN A 198 -23.79 -19.56 27.44
C ASN A 198 -22.26 -19.33 27.48
N VAL A 199 -21.82 -18.17 27.98
CA VAL A 199 -20.40 -17.82 28.07
C VAL A 199 -19.76 -18.59 29.24
N ALA A 200 -18.89 -19.55 28.92
CA ALA A 200 -18.08 -20.24 29.91
C ALA A 200 -17.01 -19.30 30.50
N PRO A 201 -16.73 -19.35 31.83
CA PRO A 201 -15.76 -18.48 32.45
C PRO A 201 -14.32 -18.86 32.09
N THR A 202 -13.56 -17.88 31.58
CA THR A 202 -12.12 -17.98 31.32
C THR A 202 -11.33 -18.02 32.64
N PRO A 203 -10.29 -18.87 32.77
CA PRO A 203 -9.42 -18.88 33.95
C PRO A 203 -8.53 -17.62 34.02
N PRO A 204 -8.13 -17.17 35.22
CA PRO A 204 -7.33 -15.98 35.40
C PRO A 204 -5.89 -16.16 34.90
N ILE A 205 -5.41 -15.21 34.11
CA ILE A 205 -4.03 -15.16 33.63
C ILE A 205 -3.11 -14.67 34.77
N SER A 206 -2.11 -15.47 35.12
CA SER A 206 -1.13 -15.15 36.15
C SER A 206 -0.30 -13.90 35.81
N ARG A 207 -0.28 -12.96 36.75
CA ARG A 207 0.39 -11.67 36.66
C ARG A 207 1.89 -11.83 36.94
N ALA A 208 2.72 -11.87 35.90
CA ALA A 208 4.17 -11.84 36.03
C ALA A 208 4.67 -10.40 36.23
N SER A 209 5.24 -10.10 37.40
CA SER A 209 5.88 -8.81 37.69
C SER A 209 7.20 -8.69 36.94
N GLY A 210 7.26 -7.79 35.96
CA GLY A 210 8.52 -7.38 35.31
C GLY A 210 9.24 -6.30 36.12
N THR A 211 10.43 -6.61 36.61
CA THR A 211 11.27 -5.70 37.40
C THR A 211 11.71 -4.48 36.60
N ALA A 212 11.63 -3.28 37.18
CA ALA A 212 12.12 -2.07 36.56
C ALA A 212 13.67 -2.02 36.60
N THR A 213 14.31 -1.96 35.44
CA THR A 213 15.77 -1.74 35.34
C THR A 213 16.04 -0.27 35.03
N THR A 214 16.73 0.40 35.94
CA THR A 214 17.19 1.79 35.81
C THR A 214 18.18 1.98 34.65
N PRO A 215 18.11 3.07 33.86
CA PRO A 215 19.16 3.42 32.93
C PRO A 215 20.40 3.96 33.67
N VAL A 216 21.57 3.39 33.38
CA VAL A 216 22.86 3.93 33.85
C VAL A 216 23.28 5.06 32.92
N VAL A 217 23.52 6.24 33.52
CA VAL A 217 24.16 7.37 32.84
C VAL A 217 25.66 7.08 32.72
N ALA A 218 26.19 7.12 31.50
CA ALA A 218 27.62 7.18 31.23
C ALA A 218 27.92 8.49 30.48
N ALA A 219 28.87 9.26 31.00
CA ALA A 219 29.30 10.55 30.45
C ALA A 219 30.71 10.44 29.85
N GLU A 220 31.08 11.44 29.05
CA GLU A 220 32.41 11.65 28.45
C GLU A 220 32.80 10.61 27.37
N THR A 221 33.58 10.92 26.33
CA THR A 221 34.66 11.93 26.26
C THR A 221 34.76 12.61 24.89
N THR A 222 35.30 13.82 24.90
CA THR A 222 35.78 14.61 23.75
C THR A 222 36.74 13.85 22.81
N GLY A 223 36.68 14.14 21.51
CA GLY A 223 37.64 13.62 20.53
C GLY A 223 37.35 14.03 19.09
N ALA A 224 37.76 15.24 18.69
CA ALA A 224 37.71 15.67 17.30
C ALA A 224 39.05 15.42 16.57
N PRO A 225 39.06 14.75 15.41
CA PRO A 225 40.18 14.79 14.47
C PRO A 225 39.90 15.71 13.29
N THR A 226 40.69 16.78 13.16
CA THR A 226 40.73 17.65 11.99
C THR A 226 41.34 16.90 10.80
N SER A 227 40.61 16.79 9.68
CA SER A 227 41.08 16.14 8.45
C SER A 227 41.12 17.13 7.29
N THR A 228 42.28 17.73 7.05
CA THR A 228 42.50 18.68 5.93
C THR A 228 43.52 18.09 4.94
N THR A 229 43.06 17.32 3.96
CA THR A 229 43.90 16.91 2.82
C THR A 229 43.15 16.87 1.49
N THR A 230 43.61 17.75 0.61
CA THR A 230 43.45 17.94 -0.85
C THR A 230 43.01 16.74 -1.72
N PRO A 231 42.15 16.94 -2.75
CA PRO A 231 41.70 15.88 -3.66
C PRO A 231 42.69 15.58 -4.82
N PRO A 232 42.92 14.30 -5.20
CA PRO A 232 43.66 13.94 -6.39
C PRO A 232 42.77 13.71 -7.63
N SER A 233 42.85 14.68 -8.55
CA SER A 233 42.70 14.58 -10.02
C SER A 233 42.24 13.25 -10.67
N CYS A 234 41.12 13.32 -11.40
CA CYS A 234 40.68 12.27 -12.32
C CYS A 234 41.65 12.12 -13.53
N ARG A 235 42.41 11.02 -13.58
CA ARG A 235 43.13 10.61 -14.80
C ARG A 235 42.30 9.62 -15.63
N ARG A 236 41.83 10.07 -16.79
CA ARG A 236 41.44 9.18 -17.91
C ARG A 236 42.63 8.29 -18.29
N SER A 237 42.42 6.99 -18.38
CA SER A 237 43.35 6.06 -19.03
C SER A 237 42.60 5.05 -19.88
N THR A 238 42.69 5.25 -21.20
CA THR A 238 42.28 4.27 -22.21
C THR A 238 43.37 3.22 -22.40
N ARG A 239 43.09 1.93 -22.14
CA ARG A 239 43.61 0.80 -22.96
C ARG A 239 43.07 -0.57 -22.51
N GLN A 240 42.14 -1.10 -23.31
CA GLN A 240 42.40 -2.28 -24.15
C GLN A 240 43.28 -3.40 -23.54
N ARG A 241 42.66 -4.48 -23.05
CA ARG A 241 43.12 -5.84 -23.38
C ARG A 241 42.00 -6.89 -23.28
N ARG A 242 41.48 -7.29 -24.44
CA ARG A 242 40.79 -8.56 -24.66
C ARG A 242 41.73 -9.69 -24.23
N ARG A 243 41.35 -10.46 -23.21
CA ARG A 243 41.90 -11.79 -22.94
C ARG A 243 40.77 -12.79 -22.96
N GLU A 244 40.67 -13.43 -24.11
CA GLU A 244 39.87 -14.63 -24.36
C GLU A 244 40.51 -15.75 -23.54
N VAL A 245 39.83 -16.20 -22.49
CA VAL A 245 40.25 -17.34 -21.66
C VAL A 245 39.30 -18.49 -21.92
N THR A 246 39.64 -19.31 -22.91
CA THR A 246 38.95 -20.58 -23.18
C THR A 246 39.32 -21.56 -22.06
N SER A 247 38.49 -21.62 -21.02
CA SER A 247 38.58 -22.62 -19.96
C SER A 247 37.62 -23.77 -20.27
N THR A 248 38.14 -24.82 -20.93
CA THR A 248 37.45 -26.11 -21.00
C THR A 248 37.76 -26.91 -19.73
N ASP A 249 36.85 -26.88 -18.76
CA ASP A 249 36.90 -27.71 -17.55
C ASP A 249 35.85 -28.85 -17.65
N PRO A 250 36.25 -30.10 -17.91
CA PRO A 250 35.34 -31.24 -18.01
C PRO A 250 35.02 -31.85 -16.64
N SER A 251 34.55 -31.04 -15.69
CA SER A 251 34.10 -31.50 -14.36
C SER A 251 32.87 -30.74 -13.82
N ALA A 252 32.02 -30.24 -14.72
CA ALA A 252 30.71 -29.71 -14.34
C ALA A 252 29.73 -30.85 -14.05
N ALA A 253 29.39 -31.05 -12.78
CA ALA A 253 28.22 -31.85 -12.40
C ALA A 253 26.94 -31.26 -13.05
N PRO A 254 25.93 -32.08 -13.36
CA PRO A 254 24.74 -31.61 -14.07
C PRO A 254 24.04 -30.49 -13.29
N GLU A 255 23.96 -29.31 -13.91
CA GLU A 255 23.21 -28.18 -13.41
C GLU A 255 21.72 -28.53 -13.42
N VAL A 256 21.22 -29.01 -12.27
CA VAL A 256 19.79 -29.27 -12.09
C VAL A 256 19.08 -27.92 -12.07
N LYS A 257 18.45 -27.58 -13.21
CA LYS A 257 17.56 -26.43 -13.33
C LYS A 257 16.31 -26.64 -12.47
N LEU A 258 16.42 -26.35 -11.17
CA LEU A 258 15.28 -26.19 -10.29
C LEU A 258 14.34 -25.16 -10.90
N GLY A 259 13.05 -25.50 -10.97
CA GLY A 259 12.05 -24.56 -11.47
C GLY A 259 11.96 -23.33 -10.56
N SER A 260 11.54 -22.18 -11.09
CA SER A 260 11.45 -20.92 -10.34
C SER A 260 10.67 -21.04 -9.02
N ARG A 261 9.71 -21.99 -8.96
CA ARG A 261 8.93 -22.34 -7.77
C ARG A 261 9.76 -23.02 -6.67
N GLU A 262 10.67 -23.94 -7.03
CA GLU A 262 11.58 -24.58 -6.06
C GLU A 262 12.66 -23.60 -5.58
N LEU A 263 13.10 -22.69 -6.44
CA LEU A 263 14.01 -21.59 -6.07
C LEU A 263 13.35 -20.63 -5.06
N TYR A 264 12.08 -20.29 -5.25
CA TYR A 264 11.29 -19.52 -4.27
C TYR A 264 11.18 -20.26 -2.93
N ASP A 265 10.76 -21.53 -2.95
CA ASP A 265 10.62 -22.34 -1.73
C ASP A 265 11.96 -22.59 -1.01
N ALA A 266 13.08 -22.66 -1.74
CA ALA A 266 14.41 -22.72 -1.15
C ALA A 266 14.78 -21.40 -0.45
N ARG A 267 14.47 -20.24 -1.07
CA ARG A 267 14.73 -18.91 -0.50
C ARG A 267 13.91 -18.66 0.76
N ILE A 268 12.62 -18.99 0.77
CA ILE A 268 11.75 -18.87 1.95
C ILE A 268 12.25 -19.75 3.11
N ARG A 269 12.64 -21.01 2.83
CA ARG A 269 13.22 -21.90 3.84
C ARG A 269 14.52 -21.34 4.43
N GLY A 270 15.38 -20.71 3.63
CA GLY A 270 16.59 -20.02 4.10
C GLY A 270 16.29 -18.88 5.07
N ILE A 271 15.30 -18.03 4.76
CA ILE A 271 14.90 -16.91 5.63
C ILE A 271 14.38 -17.41 6.98
N VAL A 272 13.53 -18.43 7.00
CA VAL A 272 12.98 -19.02 8.24
C VAL A 272 14.10 -19.64 9.11
N GLN A 273 15.07 -20.33 8.51
CA GLN A 273 16.23 -20.87 9.24
C GLN A 273 17.15 -19.77 9.80
N HIS A 274 17.29 -18.65 9.08
CA HIS A 274 18.09 -17.53 9.57
C HIS A 274 17.40 -16.81 10.75
N ALA A 275 16.08 -16.64 10.67
CA ALA A 275 15.26 -16.06 11.74
C ALA A 275 15.27 -16.93 13.02
N SER A 276 15.16 -18.26 12.91
CA SER A 276 15.20 -19.15 14.07
C SER A 276 16.57 -19.15 14.76
N ARG A 277 17.67 -19.15 13.99
CA ARG A 277 19.04 -18.99 14.53
C ARG A 277 19.27 -17.64 15.20
N ALA A 278 18.75 -16.56 14.63
CA ALA A 278 18.81 -15.22 15.22
C ALA A 278 18.02 -15.13 16.54
N ARG A 279 16.88 -15.82 16.64
CA ARG A 279 16.08 -15.91 17.87
C ARG A 279 16.81 -16.70 18.97
N ALA A 280 17.40 -17.85 18.62
CA ALA A 280 18.17 -18.67 19.57
C ALA A 280 19.37 -17.92 20.17
N ARG A 281 20.03 -17.05 19.38
CA ARG A 281 21.15 -16.20 19.87
C ARG A 281 20.73 -15.03 20.77
N ARG A 282 19.43 -14.76 20.96
CA ARG A 282 18.92 -13.78 21.94
C ARG A 282 18.43 -14.44 23.24
N SER A 283 18.55 -15.76 23.36
CA SER A 283 18.15 -16.55 24.53
C SER A 283 19.33 -17.03 25.38
N PHE A 284 20.54 -16.56 25.08
CA PHE A 284 21.79 -16.77 25.82
C PHE A 284 22.44 -15.40 26.06
#